data_AF-A0A3M1HWX5-F1
#
_entry.id   AF-A0A3M1HWX5-F1
#
_cell.length_a   1.000
_cell.length_b   1.000
_cell.length_c   1.000
_cell.angle_alpha   90.00
_cell.angle_beta   90.00
_cell.angle_gamma   90.00
#
_symmetry.space_group_name_H-M   'P 1'
#
loop_
_entity.id
_entity.type
_entity.pdbx_description
1 polymer ?
#
loop_
_entity_poly.entity_id
_entity_poly.type
_entity_poly.pdbx_seq_one_letter_code
_entity_poly.pdbx_strand_id
1 'polypeptide(L)'
;MIAQRSPEFDLSEIVALAREAGAIAMRHFRRVGSDRKADNTIVTQADRDIEQFLVDELTRRYPHHGILGEEGAHVQREAPHQWVLDPIDGTSVFAAGLPVWAVCIGYMVDDRPVAGVVYLPITGDCFVAAPEGPALLDDRPLTAASPAPYT
;
A
#
# COMPACT_ATOMS: atom_id res chain seq x y z
N MET A 1 2.27 5.83 18.90
CA MET A 1 0.84 5.97 18.63
C MET A 1 0.70 6.67 17.29
N ILE A 2 0.39 5.92 16.22
CA ILE A 2 0.09 6.44 14.88
C ILE A 2 -1.23 7.22 14.98
N ALA A 3 -1.14 8.47 15.41
CA ALA A 3 -2.28 9.39 15.49
C ALA A 3 -1.89 10.65 14.72
N GLN A 4 -1.77 10.52 13.40
CA GLN A 4 -1.61 11.65 12.49
C GLN A 4 -2.92 11.83 11.73
N ARG A 5 -3.66 12.87 12.10
CA ARG A 5 -4.94 13.21 11.51
C ARG A 5 -4.81 14.59 10.87
N SER A 6 -5.04 14.62 9.56
CA SER A 6 -5.16 15.87 8.79
C SER A 6 -6.65 16.09 8.45
N PRO A 7 -7.06 17.29 8.01
CA PRO A 7 -8.41 17.47 7.48
C PRO A 7 -8.71 16.59 6.26
N GLU A 8 -7.66 16.17 5.54
CA GLU A 8 -7.78 15.43 4.26
C GLU A 8 -7.78 13.91 4.45
N PHE A 9 -7.04 13.37 5.42
CA PHE A 9 -7.00 11.94 5.72
C PHE A 9 -6.51 11.62 7.14
N ASP A 10 -6.83 10.42 7.60
CA ASP A 10 -6.36 9.85 8.87
C ASP A 10 -5.41 8.67 8.62
N LEU A 11 -4.13 8.81 8.99
CA LEU A 11 -3.11 7.78 8.76
C LEU A 11 -3.44 6.46 9.49
N SER A 12 -4.12 6.52 10.64
CA SER A 12 -4.49 5.33 11.40
C SER A 12 -5.53 4.48 10.67
N GLU A 13 -6.45 5.13 9.94
CA GLU A 13 -7.41 4.45 9.07
C GLU A 13 -6.70 3.77 7.89
N ILE A 14 -5.71 4.42 7.29
CA ILE A 14 -4.95 3.85 6.17
C ILE A 14 -4.13 2.64 6.63
N VAL A 15 -3.55 2.69 7.84
CA VAL A 15 -2.91 1.52 8.45
C VAL A 15 -3.89 0.37 8.65
N ALA A 16 -5.11 0.65 9.11
CA ALA A 16 -6.14 -0.38 9.25
C ALA A 16 -6.49 -1.02 7.89
N LEU A 17 -6.68 -0.20 6.85
CA LEU A 17 -6.92 -0.69 5.49
C LEU A 17 -5.77 -1.54 4.96
N ALA A 18 -4.51 -1.14 5.16
CA ALA A 18 -3.35 -1.93 4.77
C ALA A 18 -3.31 -3.29 5.48
N ARG A 19 -3.66 -3.34 6.78
CA ARG A 19 -3.74 -4.59 7.55
C ARG A 19 -4.87 -5.50 7.06
N GLU A 20 -6.03 -4.94 6.75
CA GLU A 20 -7.15 -5.69 6.18
C GLU A 20 -6.79 -6.25 4.79
N ALA A 21 -6.20 -5.43 3.92
CA ALA A 21 -5.65 -5.87 2.63
C ALA A 21 -4.62 -7.00 2.79
N GLY A 22 -3.71 -6.90 3.77
CA GLY A 22 -2.79 -7.98 4.09
C GLY A 22 -3.49 -9.26 4.55
N ALA A 23 -4.59 -9.16 5.30
CA ALA A 23 -5.41 -10.31 5.67
C ALA A 23 -6.12 -10.93 4.45
N ILE A 24 -6.49 -10.14 3.43
CA ILE A 24 -6.95 -10.65 2.13
C ILE A 24 -5.81 -11.44 1.47
N ALA A 25 -4.64 -10.83 1.29
CA ALA A 25 -3.46 -11.46 0.69
C ALA A 25 -3.14 -12.83 1.33
N MET A 26 -3.18 -12.90 2.67
CA MET A 26 -2.88 -14.13 3.42
C MET A 26 -3.88 -15.28 3.17
N ARG A 27 -5.12 -14.99 2.77
CA ARG A 27 -6.08 -16.04 2.35
C ARG A 27 -5.66 -16.68 1.03
N HIS A 28 -5.09 -15.90 0.12
CA HIS A 28 -4.61 -16.35 -1.20
C HIS A 28 -3.19 -16.93 -1.16
N PHE A 29 -2.35 -16.49 -0.22
CA PHE A 29 -0.95 -16.87 -0.16
C PHE A 29 -0.77 -18.40 -0.17
N ARG A 30 0.07 -18.90 -1.12
CA ARG A 30 0.33 -20.32 -1.40
C ARG A 30 -0.88 -21.14 -1.90
N ARG A 31 -1.98 -20.49 -2.26
CA ARG A 31 -3.21 -21.13 -2.75
C ARG A 31 -3.67 -20.59 -4.10
N VAL A 32 -3.13 -19.46 -4.54
CA VAL A 32 -3.52 -18.79 -5.77
C VAL A 32 -2.55 -19.13 -6.90
N GLY A 33 -3.08 -19.24 -8.12
CA GLY A 33 -2.28 -19.22 -9.34
C GLY A 33 -1.94 -17.80 -9.77
N SER A 34 -1.23 -17.66 -10.89
CA SER A 34 -0.95 -16.38 -11.49
C SER A 34 -1.36 -16.32 -12.95
N ASP A 35 -1.73 -15.13 -13.39
CA ASP A 35 -1.93 -14.73 -14.78
C ASP A 35 -0.81 -13.77 -15.21
N ARG A 36 -0.88 -13.34 -16.47
CA ARG A 36 -0.01 -12.29 -17.01
C ARG A 36 -0.84 -11.10 -17.50
N LYS A 37 -0.39 -9.88 -17.19
CA LYS A 37 -0.90 -8.65 -17.79
C LYS A 37 -0.43 -8.54 -19.25
N ALA A 38 -0.95 -7.57 -19.99
CA ALA A 38 -0.62 -7.34 -21.41
C ALA A 38 0.87 -7.03 -21.65
N ASP A 39 1.55 -6.48 -20.65
CA ASP A 39 2.99 -6.19 -20.65
C ASP A 39 3.85 -7.36 -20.13
N ASN A 40 3.26 -8.55 -19.97
CA ASN A 40 3.84 -9.78 -19.43
C ASN A 40 4.21 -9.79 -17.94
N THR A 41 3.88 -8.73 -17.19
CA THR A 41 4.03 -8.73 -15.72
C THR A 41 3.06 -9.74 -15.08
N ILE A 42 3.42 -10.26 -13.90
CA ILE A 42 2.67 -11.29 -13.19
C ILE A 42 1.59 -10.60 -12.34
N VAL A 43 0.37 -11.15 -12.38
CA VAL A 43 -0.74 -10.72 -11.52
C VAL A 43 -1.43 -11.96 -10.95
N THR A 44 -2.00 -11.88 -9.76
CA THR A 44 -2.81 -12.94 -9.17
C THR A 44 -4.22 -12.46 -8.86
N GLN A 45 -5.12 -13.38 -8.50
CA GLN A 45 -6.44 -13.00 -8.00
C GLN A 45 -6.34 -12.18 -6.70
N ALA A 46 -5.27 -12.35 -5.92
CA ALA A 46 -5.08 -11.61 -4.68
C ALA A 46 -4.88 -10.11 -4.95
N ASP A 47 -4.09 -9.75 -5.97
CA ASP A 47 -3.85 -8.35 -6.35
C ASP A 47 -5.18 -7.65 -6.69
N ARG A 48 -6.02 -8.31 -7.48
CA ARG A 48 -7.34 -7.80 -7.89
C ARG A 48 -8.31 -7.65 -6.73
N ASP A 49 -8.38 -8.65 -5.84
CA ASP A 49 -9.29 -8.65 -4.69
C ASP A 49 -8.89 -7.55 -3.69
N ILE A 50 -7.60 -7.32 -3.50
CA ILE A 50 -7.07 -6.26 -2.64
C ILE A 50 -7.30 -4.88 -3.27
N GLU A 51 -7.01 -4.70 -4.56
CA GLU A 51 -7.26 -3.42 -5.24
C GLU A 51 -8.74 -3.03 -5.17
N GLN A 52 -9.63 -3.97 -5.48
CA GLN A 52 -11.08 -3.74 -5.40
C GLN A 52 -11.50 -3.33 -3.98
N PHE A 53 -11.04 -4.04 -2.96
CA PHE A 53 -11.30 -3.70 -1.56
C PHE A 53 -10.84 -2.30 -1.20
N LEU A 54 -9.61 -1.93 -1.56
CA LEU A 54 -9.04 -0.61 -1.26
C LEU A 54 -9.78 0.50 -2.01
N VAL A 55 -10.13 0.28 -3.28
CA VAL A 55 -10.91 1.23 -4.09
C VAL A 55 -12.26 1.51 -3.45
N ASP A 56 -12.98 0.47 -3.04
CA ASP A 56 -14.30 0.60 -2.42
C ASP A 56 -14.22 1.37 -1.10
N GLU A 57 -13.28 1.01 -0.23
CA GLU A 57 -13.14 1.60 1.08
C GLU A 57 -12.61 3.05 1.04
N LEU A 58 -11.72 3.37 0.10
CA LEU A 58 -11.21 4.73 -0.10
C LEU A 58 -12.25 5.62 -0.77
N THR A 59 -12.97 5.14 -1.79
CA THR A 59 -14.06 5.90 -2.43
C THR A 59 -15.16 6.22 -1.43
N ARG A 60 -15.48 5.30 -0.53
CA ARG A 60 -16.49 5.51 0.52
C ARG A 60 -16.08 6.55 1.55
N ARG A 61 -14.81 6.59 1.96
CA ARG A 61 -14.29 7.52 2.98
C ARG A 61 -13.91 8.88 2.41
N TYR A 62 -13.34 8.89 1.21
CA TYR A 62 -12.74 10.03 0.55
C TYR A 62 -13.35 10.24 -0.85
N PRO A 63 -14.65 10.56 -0.95
CA PRO A 63 -15.38 10.56 -2.22
C PRO A 63 -14.89 11.59 -3.24
N HIS A 64 -14.06 12.55 -2.84
CA HIS A 64 -13.47 13.57 -3.71
C HIS A 64 -12.01 13.31 -4.07
N HIS A 65 -11.40 12.24 -3.55
CA HIS A 65 -10.03 11.87 -3.88
C HIS A 65 -10.01 10.98 -5.13
N GLY A 66 -8.93 11.07 -5.88
CA GLY A 66 -8.63 10.10 -6.93
C GLY A 66 -7.90 8.87 -6.42
N ILE A 67 -7.87 7.85 -7.26
CA ILE A 67 -7.23 6.57 -6.99
C ILE A 67 -6.51 6.11 -8.25
N LEU A 68 -5.25 5.70 -8.09
CA LEU A 68 -4.40 5.09 -9.10
C LEU A 68 -3.94 3.73 -8.56
N GLY A 69 -4.49 2.65 -9.11
CA GLY A 69 -4.11 1.28 -8.77
C GLY A 69 -3.26 0.62 -9.84
N GLU A 70 -2.33 -0.23 -9.41
CA GLU A 70 -1.44 -1.01 -10.29
C GLU A 70 -2.19 -2.00 -11.20
N GLU A 71 -3.35 -2.51 -10.76
CA GLU A 71 -4.16 -3.50 -11.49
C GLU A 71 -5.19 -2.88 -12.44
N GLY A 72 -5.17 -1.55 -12.56
CA GLY A 72 -5.93 -0.79 -13.55
C GLY A 72 -7.05 0.07 -12.97
N ALA A 73 -7.22 0.12 -11.65
CA ALA A 73 -8.13 1.07 -11.02
C ALA A 73 -7.71 2.52 -11.30
N HIS A 74 -8.66 3.29 -11.82
CA HIS A 74 -8.50 4.72 -12.07
C HIS A 74 -9.78 5.46 -11.72
N VAL A 75 -9.73 6.24 -10.63
CA VAL A 75 -10.85 7.05 -10.14
C VAL A 75 -10.40 8.50 -10.08
N GLN A 76 -11.23 9.44 -10.58
CA GLN A 76 -11.01 10.89 -10.47
C GLN A 76 -9.55 11.34 -10.72
N ARG A 77 -8.98 10.99 -11.89
CA ARG A 77 -7.55 11.21 -12.23
C ARG A 77 -7.06 12.66 -12.10
N GLU A 78 -7.95 13.64 -12.18
CA GLU A 78 -7.62 15.06 -12.09
C GLU A 78 -7.83 15.65 -10.68
N ALA A 79 -8.25 14.83 -9.70
CA ALA A 79 -8.38 15.30 -8.33
C ALA A 79 -6.99 15.64 -7.77
N PRO A 80 -6.84 16.76 -7.03
CA PRO A 80 -5.55 17.14 -6.45
C PRO A 80 -5.06 16.13 -5.41
N HIS A 81 -5.98 15.47 -4.70
CA HIS A 81 -5.69 14.41 -3.74
C HIS A 81 -5.81 13.05 -4.41
N GLN A 82 -4.73 12.26 -4.39
CA GLN A 82 -4.69 10.94 -5.04
C GLN A 82 -4.18 9.86 -4.07
N TRP A 83 -4.85 8.71 -4.06
CA TRP A 83 -4.34 7.47 -3.48
C TRP A 83 -3.61 6.66 -4.54
N VAL A 84 -2.42 6.16 -4.23
CA VAL A 84 -1.65 5.28 -5.11
C VAL A 84 -1.57 3.91 -4.46
N LEU A 85 -2.01 2.88 -5.16
CA LEU A 85 -2.16 1.53 -4.61
C LEU A 85 -1.27 0.56 -5.36
N ASP A 86 -0.46 -0.17 -4.60
CA ASP A 86 0.18 -1.41 -5.05
C ASP A 86 -0.31 -2.53 -4.10
N PRO A 87 -1.26 -3.36 -4.57
CA PRO A 87 -1.89 -4.40 -3.77
C PRO A 87 -0.92 -5.43 -3.21
N ILE A 88 0.08 -5.83 -4.01
CA ILE A 88 1.12 -6.80 -3.65
C ILE A 88 2.43 -6.39 -4.33
N ASP A 89 3.23 -5.60 -3.63
CA ASP A 89 4.59 -5.33 -4.06
C ASP A 89 5.39 -6.63 -3.95
N GLY A 90 5.90 -7.10 -5.08
CA GLY A 90 6.53 -8.41 -5.20
C GLY A 90 5.60 -9.54 -5.63
N THR A 91 4.61 -9.30 -6.51
CA THR A 91 3.67 -10.32 -7.02
C THR A 91 4.33 -11.60 -7.52
N SER A 92 5.51 -11.53 -8.14
CA SER A 92 6.27 -12.71 -8.58
C SER A 92 6.74 -13.58 -7.41
N VAL A 93 7.19 -12.94 -6.32
CA VAL A 93 7.62 -13.58 -5.07
C VAL A 93 6.40 -14.17 -4.35
N PHE A 94 5.29 -13.43 -4.31
CA PHE A 94 4.02 -13.87 -3.77
C PHE A 94 3.48 -15.11 -4.50
N ALA A 95 3.44 -15.09 -5.84
CA ALA A 95 2.98 -16.20 -6.67
C ALA A 95 3.88 -17.44 -6.54
N ALA A 96 5.18 -17.24 -6.31
CA ALA A 96 6.12 -18.33 -6.01
C ALA A 96 5.98 -18.89 -4.57
N GLY A 97 5.10 -18.33 -3.74
CA GLY A 97 4.90 -18.75 -2.35
C GLY A 97 6.02 -18.33 -1.40
N LEU A 98 6.86 -17.40 -1.82
CA LEU A 98 7.98 -16.85 -1.05
C LEU A 98 7.50 -15.73 -0.11
N PRO A 99 8.10 -15.58 1.08
CA PRO A 99 7.54 -14.77 2.18
C PRO A 99 7.98 -13.29 2.20
N VAL A 100 8.33 -12.69 1.05
CA VAL A 100 8.86 -11.31 0.98
C VAL A 100 8.06 -10.48 -0.02
N TRP A 101 6.98 -9.88 0.45
CA TRP A 101 6.06 -9.05 -0.32
C TRP A 101 5.28 -8.15 0.65
N ALA A 102 4.71 -7.06 0.14
CA ALA A 102 4.04 -6.04 0.95
C ALA A 102 2.75 -5.53 0.31
N VAL A 103 1.88 -4.90 1.10
CA VAL A 103 0.80 -4.04 0.61
C VAL A 103 1.26 -2.60 0.77
N CYS A 104 1.13 -1.80 -0.28
CA CYS A 104 1.59 -0.41 -0.31
C CYS A 104 0.43 0.54 -0.63
N ILE A 105 0.24 1.54 0.23
CA ILE A 105 -0.75 2.60 0.05
C ILE A 105 -0.04 3.95 0.17
N GLY A 106 0.05 4.67 -0.94
CA GLY A 106 0.60 6.03 -1.02
C GLY A 106 -0.50 7.08 -1.07
N TYR A 107 -0.20 8.27 -0.57
CA TYR A 107 -1.04 9.45 -0.67
C TYR A 107 -0.27 10.61 -1.29
N MET A 108 -0.85 11.23 -2.31
CA MET A 108 -0.28 12.35 -3.04
C MET A 108 -1.20 13.56 -3.04
N VAL A 109 -0.60 14.75 -3.08
CA VAL A 109 -1.27 16.02 -3.31
C VAL A 109 -0.56 16.77 -4.43
N ASP A 110 -1.29 17.16 -5.47
CA ASP A 110 -0.76 17.83 -6.66
C ASP A 110 0.48 17.12 -7.24
N ASP A 111 0.34 15.80 -7.47
CA ASP A 111 1.40 14.89 -7.96
C ASP A 111 2.66 14.79 -7.09
N ARG A 112 2.58 15.19 -5.81
CA ARG A 112 3.68 15.06 -4.84
C ARG A 112 3.35 14.05 -3.76
N PRO A 113 4.25 13.09 -3.45
CA PRO A 113 4.08 12.18 -2.31
C PRO A 113 4.03 12.95 -0.98
N VAL A 114 3.00 12.67 -0.18
CA VAL A 114 2.74 13.33 1.11
C VAL A 114 2.83 12.33 2.26
N ALA A 115 2.23 11.15 2.09
CA ALA A 115 2.23 10.09 3.10
C ALA A 115 2.25 8.71 2.45
N GLY A 116 2.58 7.68 3.23
CA GLY A 116 2.58 6.31 2.77
C GLY A 116 2.55 5.28 3.90
N VAL A 117 1.99 4.12 3.58
CA VAL A 117 1.94 2.93 4.42
C VAL A 117 2.48 1.76 3.61
N VAL A 118 3.45 1.03 4.18
CA VAL A 118 3.96 -0.23 3.65
C VAL A 118 3.78 -1.28 4.73
N TYR A 119 2.97 -2.30 4.45
CA TYR A 119 2.65 -3.35 5.40
C TYR A 119 3.14 -4.70 4.89
N LEU A 120 3.95 -5.41 5.68
CA LEU A 120 4.44 -6.75 5.37
C LEU A 120 3.61 -7.77 6.17
N PRO A 121 2.62 -8.46 5.56
CA PRO A 121 1.69 -9.29 6.33
C PRO A 121 2.32 -10.55 6.93
N ILE A 122 3.44 -11.00 6.36
CA ILE A 122 4.17 -12.17 6.85
C ILE A 122 4.84 -11.89 8.21
N THR A 123 5.49 -10.73 8.36
CA THR A 123 6.19 -10.36 9.60
C THR A 123 5.29 -9.57 10.55
N GLY A 124 4.27 -8.90 10.01
CA GLY A 124 3.42 -7.96 10.74
C GLY A 124 3.99 -6.55 10.81
N ASP A 125 5.17 -6.31 10.22
CA ASP A 125 5.84 -5.00 10.20
C ASP A 125 5.01 -3.99 9.41
N CYS A 126 4.71 -2.85 10.03
CA CYS A 126 4.01 -1.75 9.39
C CYS A 126 4.86 -0.49 9.40
N PHE A 127 5.31 -0.09 8.21
CA PHE A 127 6.03 1.15 7.99
C PHE A 127 5.07 2.26 7.62
N VAL A 128 5.22 3.43 8.23
CA VAL A 128 4.41 4.61 7.91
C VAL A 128 5.24 5.88 7.86
N ALA A 129 4.87 6.80 6.99
CA ALA A 129 5.40 8.16 6.96
C ALA A 129 4.31 9.15 6.55
N ALA A 130 4.38 10.36 7.09
CA ALA A 130 3.50 11.48 6.79
C ALA A 130 4.29 12.78 6.99
N PRO A 131 3.78 13.95 6.57
CA PRO A 131 4.57 15.19 6.50
C PRO A 131 5.16 15.62 7.84
N GLU A 132 4.45 15.33 8.93
CA GLU A 132 4.85 15.70 10.28
C GLU A 132 5.44 14.51 11.01
N GLY A 133 6.61 14.70 11.63
CA GLY A 133 7.27 13.69 12.45
C GLY A 133 8.13 12.69 11.65
N PRO A 134 8.73 11.70 12.34
CA PRO A 134 9.59 10.71 11.71
C PRO A 134 8.78 9.63 10.99
N ALA A 135 9.42 8.94 10.05
CA ALA A 135 8.94 7.64 9.60
C ALA A 135 8.93 6.66 10.78
N LEU A 136 7.95 5.75 10.84
CA LEU A 136 7.77 4.81 11.94
C LEU A 136 7.73 3.36 11.42
N LEU A 137 8.20 2.43 12.25
CA LEU A 137 7.96 0.98 12.16
C LEU A 137 7.25 0.53 13.43
N ASP A 138 5.97 0.13 13.31
CA ASP A 138 5.11 -0.26 14.43
C ASP A 138 5.23 0.73 15.60
N ASP A 139 4.88 2.00 15.34
CA ASP A 139 4.97 3.12 16.28
C ASP A 139 6.37 3.58 16.70
N ARG A 140 7.44 2.90 16.27
CA ARG A 140 8.82 3.24 16.65
C ARG A 140 9.48 4.10 15.56
N PRO A 141 10.06 5.26 15.89
CA PRO A 141 10.80 6.07 14.92
C PRO A 141 11.91 5.31 14.22
N LEU A 142 11.97 5.45 12.91
CA LEU A 142 13.04 4.94 12.07
C LEU A 142 14.11 6.01 11.89
N THR A 143 15.36 5.57 11.96
CA THR A 143 16.52 6.38 11.60
C THR A 143 17.20 5.68 10.45
N ALA A 144 17.40 6.39 9.34
CA ALA A 144 18.20 5.87 8.24
C ALA A 144 19.60 5.53 8.74
N ALA A 145 20.12 4.36 8.37
CA ALA A 145 21.52 4.05 8.64
C ALA A 145 22.41 5.10 7.95
N SER A 146 23.45 5.56 8.63
CA SER A 146 24.49 6.33 7.97
C SER A 146 25.05 5.50 6.82
N PRO A 147 25.20 6.05 5.60
CA PRO A 147 25.80 5.31 4.52
C PRO A 147 27.21 4.88 4.95
N ALA A 148 27.41 3.58 5.11
CA ALA A 148 28.75 3.04 5.22
C ALA A 148 29.42 3.22 3.85
N PRO A 149 30.63 3.79 3.76
CA PRO A 149 31.35 3.77 2.51
C PRO A 149 31.51 2.30 2.08
N TYR A 150 31.16 2.01 0.83
CA TYR A 150 31.50 0.71 0.23
C TYR A 150 33.01 0.54 0.36
N THR A 151 33.43 -0.46 1.15
CA THR A 151 34.84 -0.82 1.35
C THR A 151 35.19 -1.99 0.45
#